data_AF-A0A0R3SYD3-F1
#
_entry.id   AF-A0A0R3SYD3-F1
#
_cell.length_a   1.000
_cell.length_b   1.000
_cell.length_c   1.000
_cell.angle_alpha   90.00
_cell.angle_beta   90.00
_cell.angle_gamma   90.00
#
_symmetry.space_group_name_H-M   'P 1'
#
loop_
_entity.id
_entity.type
_entity.pdbx_description
1 polymer ?
#
loop_
_entity_poly.entity_id
_entity_poly.type
_entity_poly.pdbx_seq_one_letter_code
_entity_poly.pdbx_strand_id
1 'polypeptide(L)'
;AVQLAIVADDGFYAEHRDEALVECIKSGSITDISVLMNGGVIRSSGSTPTQSVLLDYCKQSSFLPGLHINLSEGEPLSSKSSITSLLDSRTGLFYDKSNLRKNLSSIDLHHVEVEIENQIIQFEKIFRISPLRIDGHQHCHVLPGVVEVLLHLLRRHNISWIRIPEENILKHSKTREPTSSLKLVGEHA
;
A
#
# COMPACT_ATOMS: atom_id res chain seq x y z
N ALA A 1 12.93 -22.09 -13.54
CA ALA A 1 13.68 -21.71 -12.32
C ALA A 1 12.73 -20.98 -11.39
N VAL A 2 12.87 -21.15 -10.08
CA VAL A 2 12.09 -20.37 -9.09
C VAL A 2 12.58 -18.93 -9.12
N GLN A 3 11.66 -17.96 -9.15
CA GLN A 3 11.96 -16.54 -8.97
C GLN A 3 11.58 -16.16 -7.53
N LEU A 4 12.49 -15.48 -6.83
CA LEU A 4 12.28 -15.03 -5.46
C LEU A 4 12.41 -13.51 -5.42
N ALA A 5 11.42 -12.85 -4.82
CA ALA A 5 11.50 -11.44 -4.45
C ALA A 5 11.48 -11.32 -2.92
N ILE A 6 12.48 -10.63 -2.36
CA ILE A 6 12.52 -10.22 -0.96
C ILE A 6 12.13 -8.74 -0.95
N VAL A 7 10.88 -8.46 -0.61
CA VAL A 7 10.29 -7.12 -0.61
C VAL A 7 10.36 -6.54 0.79
N ALA A 8 10.93 -5.34 0.94
CA ALA A 8 10.80 -4.58 2.17
C ALA A 8 9.65 -3.57 2.07
N ASP A 9 8.81 -3.54 3.10
CA ASP A 9 7.62 -2.67 3.17
C ASP A 9 7.97 -1.27 3.68
N ASP A 10 7.02 -0.34 3.50
CA ASP A 10 7.00 0.99 4.09
C ASP A 10 8.13 1.96 3.66
N GLY A 11 8.56 1.91 2.39
CA GLY A 11 9.34 3.01 1.82
C GLY A 11 8.55 4.32 1.83
N PHE A 12 9.23 5.45 1.94
CA PHE A 12 8.67 6.80 2.16
C PHE A 12 7.92 7.00 3.48
N TYR A 13 7.98 6.04 4.41
CA TYR A 13 7.40 6.23 5.75
C TYR A 13 8.17 7.30 6.53
N ALA A 14 9.50 7.19 6.59
CA ALA A 14 10.40 8.12 7.29
C ALA A 14 11.82 8.07 6.70
N GLU A 15 12.56 9.17 6.76
CA GLU A 15 13.88 9.32 6.12
C GLU A 15 14.90 8.27 6.60
N HIS A 16 15.00 8.03 7.92
CA HIS A 16 15.91 7.01 8.46
C HIS A 16 15.58 5.59 7.99
N ARG A 17 14.30 5.30 7.71
CA ARG A 17 13.88 4.00 7.16
C ARG A 17 14.30 3.91 5.70
N ASP A 18 14.09 4.97 4.93
CA ASP A 18 14.50 5.05 3.53
C ASP A 18 16.02 4.87 3.37
N GLU A 19 16.83 5.43 4.27
CA GLU A 19 18.30 5.22 4.29
C GLU A 19 18.66 3.74 4.44
N ALA A 20 18.07 3.06 5.43
CA ALA A 20 18.30 1.64 5.68
C ALA A 20 17.81 0.77 4.51
N LEU A 21 16.67 1.10 3.92
CA LEU A 21 16.13 0.42 2.74
C LEU A 21 17.10 0.50 1.55
N VAL A 22 17.66 1.68 1.27
CA VAL A 22 18.65 1.86 0.20
C VAL A 22 19.93 1.06 0.49
N GLU A 23 20.38 1.00 1.74
CA GLU A 23 21.52 0.15 2.13
C GLU A 23 21.23 -1.34 1.92
N CYS A 24 20.03 -1.81 2.30
CA CYS A 24 19.62 -3.19 2.11
C CYS A 24 19.51 -3.57 0.62
N ILE A 25 19.00 -2.69 -0.26
CA ILE A 25 19.01 -2.99 -1.71
C ILE A 25 20.46 -3.05 -2.21
N LYS A 26 21.29 -2.05 -1.88
CA LYS A 26 22.68 -1.99 -2.38
C LYS A 26 23.53 -3.18 -1.93
N SER A 27 23.27 -3.74 -0.77
CA SER A 27 23.93 -4.95 -0.26
C SER A 27 23.37 -6.26 -0.85
N GLY A 28 22.23 -6.20 -1.55
CA GLY A 28 21.52 -7.37 -2.08
C GLY A 28 20.76 -8.19 -1.02
N SER A 29 20.57 -7.64 0.17
CA SER A 29 19.82 -8.30 1.26
C SER A 29 18.31 -8.34 0.99
N ILE A 30 17.82 -7.35 0.25
CA ILE A 30 16.47 -7.31 -0.31
C ILE A 30 16.57 -7.11 -1.82
N THR A 31 15.55 -7.57 -2.55
CA THR A 31 15.52 -7.44 -4.01
C THR A 31 14.53 -6.38 -4.48
N ASP A 32 13.62 -5.94 -3.60
CA ASP A 32 12.55 -5.02 -3.96
C ASP A 32 12.01 -4.24 -2.75
N ILE A 33 11.25 -3.16 -2.99
CA ILE A 33 10.63 -2.30 -1.98
C ILE A 33 9.19 -1.99 -2.40
N SER A 34 8.30 -1.74 -1.44
CA SER A 34 7.02 -1.07 -1.67
C SER A 34 6.96 0.27 -0.91
N VAL A 35 6.36 1.30 -1.54
CA VAL A 35 6.40 2.70 -1.07
C VAL A 35 5.01 3.26 -0.76
N LEU A 36 4.91 4.04 0.31
CA LEU A 36 3.71 4.74 0.76
C LEU A 36 3.58 6.11 0.10
N MET A 37 2.55 6.31 -0.73
CA MET A 37 2.33 7.62 -1.37
C MET A 37 1.73 8.67 -0.44
N ASN A 38 1.19 8.25 0.70
CA ASN A 38 0.78 9.13 1.80
C ASN A 38 1.73 9.06 3.01
N GLY A 39 2.94 8.48 2.83
CA GLY A 39 3.95 8.38 3.87
C GLY A 39 4.57 9.74 4.25
N GLY A 40 5.24 9.79 5.40
CA GLY A 40 5.80 11.03 5.96
C GLY A 40 6.75 11.76 5.02
N VAL A 41 7.54 11.04 4.22
CA VAL A 41 8.52 11.62 3.28
C VAL A 41 7.84 12.29 2.09
N ILE A 42 6.78 11.69 1.54
CA ILE A 42 6.00 12.32 0.48
C ILE A 42 5.29 13.57 1.02
N ARG A 43 4.67 13.43 2.19
CA ARG A 43 3.88 14.48 2.84
C ARG A 43 4.70 15.70 3.25
N SER A 44 5.90 15.50 3.80
CA SER A 44 6.79 16.61 4.23
C SER A 44 7.26 17.47 3.06
N SER A 45 7.23 16.91 1.85
CA SER A 45 7.78 17.55 0.66
C SER A 45 6.73 18.08 -0.33
N GLY A 46 5.44 17.93 -0.01
CA GLY A 46 4.35 18.36 -0.88
C GLY A 46 4.23 17.50 -2.15
N SER A 47 4.30 18.13 -3.33
CA SER A 47 3.99 17.45 -4.60
C SER A 47 5.04 16.41 -5.04
N THR A 48 6.31 16.65 -4.73
CA THR A 48 7.45 15.78 -5.06
C THR A 48 8.54 16.01 -4.01
N PRO A 49 9.08 14.97 -3.38
CA PRO A 49 10.27 15.07 -2.54
C PRO A 49 11.42 15.79 -3.23
N THR A 50 11.79 16.97 -2.70
CA THR A 50 12.98 17.72 -3.12
C THR A 50 14.25 17.12 -2.56
N GLN A 51 14.17 16.38 -1.43
CA GLN A 51 15.26 15.64 -0.82
C GLN A 51 14.69 14.31 -0.29
N SER A 52 14.95 13.20 -0.97
CA SER A 52 14.60 11.85 -0.50
C SER A 52 15.61 10.85 -1.01
N VAL A 53 16.37 10.24 -0.10
CA VAL A 53 17.42 9.27 -0.42
C VAL A 53 16.88 8.09 -1.23
N LEU A 54 15.68 7.60 -0.89
CA LEU A 54 15.04 6.50 -1.61
C LEU A 54 14.56 6.94 -2.99
N LEU A 55 13.96 8.13 -3.12
CA LEU A 55 13.53 8.62 -4.43
C LEU A 55 14.72 8.88 -5.35
N ASP A 56 15.79 9.46 -4.82
CA ASP A 56 17.03 9.72 -5.54
C ASP A 56 17.66 8.40 -6.00
N TYR A 57 17.71 7.40 -5.12
CA TYR A 57 18.15 6.05 -5.48
C TYR A 57 17.31 5.46 -6.60
N CYS A 58 15.98 5.47 -6.48
CA CYS A 58 15.07 4.93 -7.50
C CYS A 58 15.30 5.58 -8.87
N LYS A 59 15.42 6.91 -8.92
CA LYS A 59 15.67 7.64 -10.18
C LYS A 59 17.04 7.34 -10.78
N GLN A 60 18.10 7.35 -9.96
CA GLN A 60 19.47 7.14 -10.43
C GLN A 60 19.71 5.70 -10.91
N SER A 61 19.07 4.72 -10.28
CA SER A 61 19.20 3.30 -10.60
C SER A 61 18.14 2.78 -11.59
N SER A 62 17.19 3.62 -12.02
CA SER A 62 16.00 3.19 -12.76
C SER A 62 15.22 2.06 -12.06
N PHE A 63 15.24 2.06 -10.72
CA PHE A 63 14.51 1.11 -9.89
C PHE A 63 13.08 1.60 -9.69
N LEU A 64 12.11 0.75 -10.03
CA LEU A 64 10.68 1.03 -9.86
C LEU A 64 10.14 0.24 -8.67
N PRO A 65 9.84 0.88 -7.53
CA PRO A 65 9.26 0.20 -6.38
C PRO A 65 7.79 -0.21 -6.64
N GLY A 66 7.25 -1.09 -5.79
CA GLY A 66 5.81 -1.34 -5.72
C GLY A 66 5.06 -0.22 -4.98
N LEU A 67 3.75 -0.12 -5.15
CA LEU A 67 2.90 0.76 -4.35
C LEU A 67 2.43 0.02 -3.09
N HIS A 68 2.78 0.56 -1.92
CA HIS A 68 2.28 0.10 -0.63
C HIS A 68 1.06 0.94 -0.25
N ILE A 69 -0.15 0.44 -0.50
CA ILE A 69 -1.35 1.22 -0.21
C ILE A 69 -1.55 1.36 1.31
N ASN A 70 -2.03 2.51 1.76
CA ASN A 70 -2.27 2.74 3.18
C ASN A 70 -3.62 3.40 3.42
N LEU A 71 -4.42 2.79 4.30
CA LEU A 71 -5.77 3.24 4.69
C LEU A 71 -5.93 3.26 6.22
N SER A 72 -4.86 3.03 6.97
CA SER A 72 -4.95 2.75 8.41
C SER A 72 -3.99 3.56 9.27
N GLU A 73 -3.25 4.50 8.68
CA GLU A 73 -2.29 5.31 9.42
C GLU A 73 -2.08 6.68 8.77
N GLY A 74 -2.04 7.73 9.60
CA GLY A 74 -1.70 9.07 9.16
C GLY A 74 -2.81 9.76 8.36
N GLU A 75 -2.40 10.66 7.48
CA GLU A 75 -3.32 11.47 6.70
C GLU A 75 -3.58 10.89 5.29
N PRO A 76 -4.79 11.09 4.74
CA PRO A 76 -5.09 10.73 3.37
C PRO A 76 -4.38 11.63 2.35
N LEU A 77 -4.33 11.18 1.09
CA LEU A 77 -4.07 12.07 -0.05
C LEU A 77 -5.33 12.78 -0.51
N SER A 78 -6.48 12.13 -0.37
CA SER A 78 -7.77 12.69 -0.76
C SER A 78 -8.19 13.84 0.15
N SER A 79 -9.09 14.68 -0.36
CA SER A 79 -9.80 15.64 0.50
C SER A 79 -10.55 14.87 1.60
N LYS A 80 -10.43 15.31 2.86
CA LYS A 80 -11.11 14.65 3.98
C LYS A 80 -12.63 14.57 3.79
N SER A 81 -13.23 15.54 3.09
CA SER A 81 -14.65 15.56 2.79
C SER A 81 -15.10 14.51 1.78
N SER A 82 -14.20 14.01 0.92
CA SER A 82 -14.53 13.00 -0.10
C SER A 82 -14.30 11.56 0.38
N ILE A 83 -13.81 11.37 1.60
CA ILE A 83 -13.47 10.05 2.14
C ILE A 83 -13.84 9.89 3.63
N THR A 84 -14.88 10.57 4.08
CA THR A 84 -15.21 10.72 5.52
C THR A 84 -15.39 9.38 6.26
N SER A 85 -15.84 8.32 5.57
CA SER A 85 -16.01 6.98 6.16
C SER A 85 -14.69 6.29 6.57
N LEU A 86 -13.54 6.77 6.08
CA LEU A 86 -12.21 6.23 6.39
C LEU A 86 -11.53 6.91 7.58
N LEU A 87 -12.11 8.00 8.08
CA LEU A 87 -11.44 8.91 9.00
C LEU A 87 -12.05 8.90 10.41
N ASP A 88 -11.21 8.99 11.43
CA ASP A 88 -11.67 9.32 12.78
C ASP A 88 -12.13 10.78 12.79
N SER A 89 -13.41 11.01 13.08
CA SER A 89 -14.03 12.34 13.04
C SER A 89 -13.41 13.35 14.02
N ARG A 90 -12.72 12.90 15.06
CA ARG A 90 -12.08 13.76 16.07
C ARG A 90 -10.73 14.28 15.58
N THR A 91 -9.99 13.48 14.81
CA THR A 91 -8.63 13.81 14.37
C THR A 91 -8.56 14.17 12.88
N GLY A 92 -9.52 13.70 12.09
CA GLY A 92 -9.50 13.76 10.64
C GLY A 92 -8.33 12.98 10.02
N LEU A 93 -7.80 11.99 10.73
CA LEU A 93 -6.80 11.03 10.27
C LEU A 93 -7.47 9.69 9.93
N PHE A 94 -6.80 8.80 9.23
CA PHE A 94 -7.29 7.43 9.06
C PHE A 94 -7.56 6.76 10.42
N TYR A 95 -8.55 5.88 10.45
CA TYR A 95 -8.68 4.94 11.55
C TYR A 95 -7.40 4.11 11.70
N ASP A 96 -6.99 3.83 12.93
CA ASP A 96 -5.93 2.86 13.16
C ASP A 96 -6.29 1.44 12.63
N LYS A 97 -5.30 0.55 12.58
CA LYS A 97 -5.43 -0.86 12.19
C LYS A 97 -6.69 -1.55 12.73
N SER A 98 -6.97 -1.36 14.02
CA SER A 98 -8.04 -2.05 14.74
C SER A 98 -9.39 -1.43 14.40
N ASN A 99 -9.47 -0.10 14.39
CA ASN A 99 -10.69 0.62 14.10
C ASN A 99 -11.09 0.51 12.63
N LEU A 100 -10.14 0.52 11.68
CA LEU A 100 -10.43 0.23 10.28
C LEU A 100 -11.11 -1.13 10.14
N ARG A 101 -10.53 -2.18 10.75
CA ARG A 101 -11.06 -3.55 10.72
C ARG A 101 -12.43 -3.68 11.38
N LYS A 102 -12.64 -3.03 12.52
CA LYS A 102 -13.92 -3.05 13.25
C LYS A 102 -15.04 -2.37 12.47
N ASN A 103 -14.71 -1.35 11.69
CA ASN A 103 -15.68 -0.54 10.96
C ASN A 103 -15.84 -0.94 9.48
N LEU A 104 -15.21 -2.02 9.01
CA LEU A 104 -15.24 -2.42 7.59
C LEU A 104 -16.64 -2.45 6.96
N SER A 105 -17.64 -2.95 7.69
CA SER A 105 -19.02 -3.03 7.18
C SER A 105 -19.70 -1.67 7.00
N SER A 106 -19.16 -0.62 7.63
CA SER A 106 -19.70 0.74 7.61
C SER A 106 -18.89 1.67 6.70
N ILE A 107 -17.78 1.18 6.14
CA ILE A 107 -16.96 1.95 5.21
C ILE A 107 -17.63 1.99 3.85
N ASP A 108 -17.86 3.21 3.35
CA ASP A 108 -18.21 3.43 1.95
C ASP A 108 -17.06 3.02 1.02
N LEU A 109 -17.31 2.04 0.14
CA LEU A 109 -16.30 1.54 -0.80
C LEU A 109 -15.93 2.57 -1.87
N HIS A 110 -16.79 3.54 -2.16
CA HIS A 110 -16.42 4.64 -3.05
C HIS A 110 -15.31 5.50 -2.43
N HIS A 111 -15.34 5.73 -1.12
CA HIS A 111 -14.26 6.44 -0.42
C HIS A 111 -12.94 5.67 -0.47
N VAL A 112 -13.00 4.34 -0.39
CA VAL A 112 -11.82 3.46 -0.57
C VAL A 112 -11.26 3.61 -1.99
N GLU A 113 -12.12 3.56 -3.00
CA GLU A 113 -11.71 3.73 -4.40
C GLU A 113 -11.03 5.07 -4.64
N VAL A 114 -11.65 6.16 -4.19
CA VAL A 114 -11.11 7.53 -4.31
C VAL A 114 -9.72 7.65 -3.68
N GLU A 115 -9.53 7.10 -2.47
CA GLU A 115 -8.23 7.20 -1.80
C GLU A 115 -7.15 6.33 -2.46
N ILE A 116 -7.46 5.08 -2.82
CA ILE A 116 -6.49 4.20 -3.47
C ILE A 116 -6.12 4.76 -4.86
N GLU A 117 -7.09 5.24 -5.64
CA GLU A 117 -6.83 5.84 -6.95
C GLU A 117 -5.95 7.09 -6.83
N ASN A 118 -6.17 7.93 -5.82
CA ASN A 118 -5.29 9.07 -5.55
C ASN A 118 -3.86 8.64 -5.16
N GLN A 119 -3.68 7.53 -4.44
CA GLN A 119 -2.37 6.96 -4.18
C GLN A 119 -1.69 6.43 -5.45
N ILE A 120 -2.43 5.81 -6.37
CA ILE A 120 -1.91 5.39 -7.67
C ILE A 120 -1.50 6.60 -8.51
N ILE A 121 -2.34 7.63 -8.59
CA ILE A 121 -2.06 8.87 -9.34
C ILE A 121 -0.82 9.58 -8.77
N GLN A 122 -0.67 9.62 -7.44
CA GLN A 122 0.52 10.20 -6.82
C GLN A 122 1.78 9.40 -7.13
N PHE A 123 1.69 8.06 -7.18
CA PHE A 123 2.78 7.21 -7.64
C PHE A 123 3.17 7.55 -9.10
N GLU A 124 2.19 7.60 -10.00
CA GLU A 124 2.39 7.93 -11.42
C GLU A 124 3.00 9.33 -11.60
N LYS A 125 2.61 10.31 -10.79
CA LYS A 125 3.19 11.65 -10.80
C LYS A 125 4.68 11.64 -10.44
N ILE A 126 5.07 10.85 -9.45
CA ILE A 126 6.45 10.77 -8.95
C ILE A 126 7.34 9.96 -9.90
N PHE A 127 6.88 8.78 -10.33
CA PHE A 127 7.67 7.81 -11.10
C PHE A 127 7.45 7.87 -12.62
N ARG A 128 6.45 8.64 -13.08
CA ARG A 128 6.07 8.79 -14.50
C ARG A 128 5.59 7.50 -15.16
N ILE A 129 5.23 6.51 -14.36
CA ILE A 129 4.69 5.21 -14.78
C ILE A 129 3.78 4.67 -13.66
N SER A 130 2.76 3.89 -14.02
CA SER A 130 1.92 3.18 -13.05
C SER A 130 2.73 2.11 -12.30
N PRO A 131 2.38 1.81 -11.03
CA PRO A 131 3.05 0.74 -10.30
C PRO A 131 2.79 -0.60 -10.99
N LEU A 132 3.79 -1.48 -11.03
CA LEU A 132 3.58 -2.85 -11.53
C LEU A 132 3.02 -3.79 -10.46
N ARG A 133 3.28 -3.46 -9.18
CA ARG A 133 2.99 -4.30 -8.02
C ARG A 133 2.31 -3.48 -6.92
N ILE A 134 1.32 -4.08 -6.26
CA ILE A 134 0.65 -3.54 -5.09
C ILE A 134 0.72 -4.52 -3.91
N ASP A 135 0.94 -3.97 -2.73
CA ASP A 135 0.62 -4.56 -1.43
C ASP A 135 0.05 -3.47 -0.51
N GLY A 136 -0.23 -3.79 0.74
CA GLY A 136 -0.91 -2.87 1.65
C GLY A 136 -0.31 -2.83 3.04
N HIS A 137 -0.17 -1.62 3.55
CA HIS A 137 0.20 -1.34 4.93
C HIS A 137 -0.76 -2.05 5.87
N GLN A 138 -0.19 -2.81 6.80
CA GLN A 138 -0.93 -3.65 7.74
C GLN A 138 -1.94 -4.59 7.04
N HIS A 139 -1.66 -5.01 5.80
CA HIS A 139 -2.48 -5.89 4.97
C HIS A 139 -3.87 -5.32 4.64
N CYS A 140 -4.01 -4.00 4.56
CA CYS A 140 -5.30 -3.38 4.24
C CYS A 140 -5.82 -3.80 2.85
N HIS A 141 -4.93 -4.13 1.91
CA HIS A 141 -5.23 -4.49 0.52
C HIS A 141 -6.00 -5.81 0.34
N VAL A 142 -6.05 -6.65 1.36
CA VAL A 142 -6.80 -7.92 1.35
C VAL A 142 -8.02 -7.91 2.28
N LEU A 143 -8.37 -6.76 2.85
CA LEU A 143 -9.58 -6.64 3.64
C LEU A 143 -10.81 -6.78 2.73
N PRO A 144 -11.90 -7.42 3.22
CA PRO A 144 -13.17 -7.47 2.50
C PRO A 144 -13.65 -6.06 2.13
N GLY A 145 -14.15 -5.90 0.90
CA GLY A 145 -14.50 -4.62 0.30
C GLY A 145 -13.30 -3.93 -0.37
N VAL A 146 -12.14 -3.88 0.29
CA VAL A 146 -10.95 -3.21 -0.23
C VAL A 146 -10.35 -3.97 -1.41
N VAL A 147 -10.27 -5.31 -1.30
CA VAL A 147 -9.72 -6.12 -2.39
C VAL A 147 -10.59 -6.06 -3.64
N GLU A 148 -11.91 -6.02 -3.49
CA GLU A 148 -12.85 -5.88 -4.60
C GLU A 148 -12.63 -4.55 -5.32
N VAL A 149 -12.51 -3.44 -4.58
CA VAL A 149 -12.16 -2.13 -5.16
C VAL A 149 -10.82 -2.20 -5.89
N LEU A 150 -9.79 -2.78 -5.27
CA LEU A 150 -8.48 -2.92 -5.89
C LEU A 150 -8.54 -3.69 -7.21
N LEU A 151 -9.25 -4.82 -7.29
CA LEU A 151 -9.34 -5.60 -8.54
C LEU A 151 -9.86 -4.79 -9.74
N HIS A 152 -10.72 -3.80 -9.50
CA HIS A 152 -11.16 -2.86 -10.54
C HIS A 152 -10.07 -1.86 -10.91
N LEU A 153 -9.39 -1.27 -9.92
CA LEU A 153 -8.31 -0.31 -10.13
C LEU A 153 -7.08 -0.94 -10.79
N LEU A 154 -6.73 -2.18 -10.45
CA LEU A 154 -5.61 -2.91 -11.06
C LEU A 154 -5.78 -3.00 -12.58
N ARG A 155 -7.01 -3.32 -13.05
CA ARG A 155 -7.32 -3.36 -14.48
C ARG A 155 -7.29 -1.99 -15.13
N ARG A 156 -7.79 -0.95 -14.44
CA ARG A 156 -7.86 0.43 -14.94
C ARG A 156 -6.49 1.07 -15.13
N HIS A 157 -5.54 0.75 -14.24
CA HIS A 157 -4.19 1.31 -14.22
C HIS A 157 -3.11 0.34 -14.73
N ASN A 158 -3.50 -0.76 -15.37
CA ASN A 158 -2.58 -1.78 -15.91
C ASN A 158 -1.58 -2.35 -14.87
N ILE A 159 -2.01 -2.50 -13.62
CA ILE A 159 -1.20 -3.03 -12.53
C ILE A 159 -1.32 -4.55 -12.55
N SER A 160 -0.18 -5.23 -12.63
CA SER A 160 -0.14 -6.66 -12.97
C SER A 160 -0.04 -7.58 -11.74
N TRP A 161 0.42 -7.07 -10.60
CA TRP A 161 0.71 -7.89 -9.41
C TRP A 161 0.07 -7.31 -8.16
N ILE A 162 -0.56 -8.19 -7.36
CA ILE A 162 -0.99 -7.90 -6.00
C ILE A 162 -0.45 -8.98 -5.06
N ARG A 163 0.07 -8.58 -3.90
CA ARG A 163 0.57 -9.53 -2.89
C ARG A 163 -0.58 -10.32 -2.28
N ILE A 164 -0.49 -11.65 -2.32
CA ILE A 164 -1.38 -12.55 -1.57
C ILE A 164 -0.64 -13.00 -0.31
N PRO A 165 -1.07 -12.61 0.90
CA PRO A 165 -0.47 -13.04 2.16
C PRO A 165 -0.96 -14.45 2.51
N GLU A 166 -0.49 -15.44 1.76
CA GLU A 166 -0.75 -16.85 2.07
C GLU A 166 0.25 -17.32 3.13
N GLU A 167 -0.22 -17.41 4.36
CA GLU A 167 0.56 -17.89 5.49
C GLU A 167 -0.05 -19.21 5.99
N ASN A 168 0.78 -20.24 6.15
CA ASN A 168 0.36 -21.43 6.88
C ASN A 168 0.14 -21.03 8.33
N ILE A 169 -1.12 -20.91 8.73
CA ILE A 169 -1.49 -20.59 10.10
C ILE A 169 -1.00 -21.74 10.99
N LEU A 170 0.16 -21.54 11.62
CA LEU A 170 0.54 -22.30 12.80
C LEU A 170 -0.49 -21.97 13.87
N LYS A 171 -1.51 -22.82 14.01
CA LYS A 171 -2.63 -22.65 14.95
C LYS A 171 -2.09 -22.30 16.34
N HIS A 172 -2.01 -21.02 16.67
CA HIS A 172 -1.95 -20.61 18.06
C HIS A 172 -3.35 -20.83 18.62
N SER A 173 -3.44 -21.71 19.61
CA SER A 173 -4.70 -21.96 20.30
C SER A 173 -5.24 -20.62 20.81
N LYS A 174 -6.42 -20.21 20.33
CA LYS A 174 -7.25 -19.10 20.84
C LYS A 174 -7.07 -17.69 20.24
N THR A 175 -7.10 -17.54 18.93
CA THR A 175 -7.61 -16.28 18.34
C THR A 175 -8.35 -16.56 17.03
N ARG A 176 -9.64 -16.19 16.98
CA ARG A 176 -10.41 -16.10 15.73
C ARG A 176 -10.03 -14.78 15.06
N GLU A 177 -8.85 -14.74 14.43
CA GLU A 177 -8.55 -13.69 13.47
C GLU A 177 -9.37 -13.97 12.19
N PRO A 178 -10.00 -12.95 11.57
CA PRO A 178 -10.65 -13.13 10.28
C PRO A 178 -9.58 -13.40 9.23
N THR A 179 -9.52 -14.64 8.76
CA THR A 179 -8.66 -15.04 7.64
C THR A 179 -9.28 -14.54 6.35
N SER A 180 -8.64 -13.58 5.69
CA SER A 180 -8.93 -13.28 4.28
C SER A 180 -8.36 -14.42 3.45
N SER A 181 -9.21 -15.36 3.06
CA SER A 181 -8.89 -16.32 2.01
C SER A 181 -9.50 -15.79 0.73
N LEU A 182 -8.68 -15.19 -0.14
CA LEU A 182 -9.10 -14.94 -1.51
C LEU A 182 -9.26 -16.29 -2.20
N LYS A 183 -10.51 -16.72 -2.43
CA LYS A 183 -10.78 -17.69 -3.48
C LYS A 183 -10.75 -16.92 -4.80
N LEU A 184 -9.70 -17.12 -5.59
CA LEU A 184 -9.66 -16.65 -6.97
C LEU A 184 -10.84 -17.31 -7.71
N VAL A 185 -11.89 -16.55 -8.01
CA VAL A 185 -12.97 -17.00 -8.89
C VAL A 185 -12.49 -16.73 -10.31
N GLY A 186 -12.01 -17.77 -10.98
CA GLY A 186 -11.45 -17.65 -12.31
C GLY A 186 -10.82 -18.93 -12.85
N GLU A 187 -11.43 -20.09 -12.62
CA GLU A 187 -11.24 -21.24 -13.52
C GLU A 187 -12.52 -21.40 -14.33
N HIS A 188 -12.35 -21.30 -15.64
CA HIS A 188 -13.40 -21.33 -16.66
C HIS A 188 -14.19 -22.65 -16.63
N ALA A 189 -15.51 -22.54 -16.83
CA ALA A 189 -16.30 -23.48 -17.60
C ALA A 189 -16.95 -22.70 -18.76
#